data_AF-A0A412RQQ2-F1
#
_entry.id   AF-A0A412RQQ2-F1
#
_cell.length_a   1.000
_cell.length_b   1.000
_cell.length_c   1.000
_cell.angle_alpha   90.00
_cell.angle_beta   90.00
_cell.angle_gamma   90.00
#
_symmetry.space_group_name_H-M   'P 1'
#
loop_
_entity.id
_entity.type
_entity.pdbx_description
1 polymer ?
#
loop_
_entity_poly.entity_id
_entity_poly.type
_entity_poly.pdbx_seq_one_letter_code
_entity_poly.pdbx_strand_id
1 'polypeptide(L)'
;MRIFKNVDEKLKEIGFVKIEENKYGVRYERKNSKYNFTQSVDILHKASGRHILQSYDKDLIDEKKIGNTCVGLTGYEMKLFLKKMKKLGLYSKNAGIKG
;
A
#
# COMPACT_ATOMS: atom_id res chain seq x y z
N MET A 1 -24.40 17.34 1.01
CA MET A 1 -22.96 17.45 0.66
C MET A 1 -22.15 16.68 1.69
N ARG A 2 -21.30 15.73 1.29
CA ARG A 2 -20.50 14.93 2.24
C ARG A 2 -19.28 15.77 2.64
N ILE A 3 -19.25 16.28 3.87
CA ILE A 3 -18.24 17.24 4.36
C ILE A 3 -16.87 16.59 4.59
N PHE A 4 -16.81 15.25 4.70
CA PHE A 4 -15.56 14.52 4.93
C PHE A 4 -15.27 13.51 3.82
N LYS A 5 -14.12 13.69 3.17
CA LYS A 5 -13.55 12.71 2.24
C LYS A 5 -13.00 11.50 2.99
N ASN A 6 -13.32 10.31 2.52
CA ASN A 6 -12.77 9.06 3.01
C ASN A 6 -11.32 8.86 2.53
N VAL A 7 -10.63 7.84 3.06
CA VAL A 7 -9.21 7.59 2.75
C VAL A 7 -8.99 7.26 1.28
N ASP A 8 -9.89 6.50 0.65
CA ASP A 8 -9.78 6.10 -0.76
C ASP A 8 -9.95 7.30 -1.69
N GLU A 9 -10.87 8.22 -1.36
CA GLU A 9 -11.03 9.50 -2.08
C GLU A 9 -9.77 10.36 -2.00
N LYS A 10 -9.16 10.46 -0.81
CA LYS A 10 -7.91 11.21 -0.62
C LYS A 10 -6.72 10.58 -1.36
N LEU A 11 -6.65 9.26 -1.42
CA LEU A 11 -5.64 8.53 -2.18
C LEU A 11 -5.83 8.75 -3.69
N LYS A 12 -7.08 8.71 -4.18
CA LYS A 12 -7.42 8.98 -5.58
C LYS A 12 -7.02 10.39 -6.00
N GLU A 13 -7.22 11.39 -5.15
CA GLU A 13 -6.84 12.78 -5.40
C GLU A 13 -5.34 12.99 -5.62
N ILE A 14 -4.50 12.13 -5.06
CA ILE A 14 -3.05 12.17 -5.25
C ILE A 14 -2.56 11.09 -6.24
N GLY A 15 -3.49 10.54 -7.03
CA GLY A 15 -3.21 9.66 -8.17
C GLY A 15 -3.20 8.16 -7.86
N PHE A 16 -3.48 7.73 -6.62
CA PHE A 16 -3.59 6.30 -6.30
C PHE A 16 -4.99 5.77 -6.59
N VAL A 17 -5.09 4.86 -7.55
CA VAL A 17 -6.33 4.16 -7.91
C VAL A 17 -6.37 2.83 -7.20
N LYS A 18 -7.49 2.52 -6.51
CA LYS A 18 -7.68 1.20 -5.90
C LYS A 18 -7.93 0.16 -6.99
N ILE A 19 -7.16 -0.92 -6.97
CA ILE A 19 -7.26 -2.01 -7.94
C ILE A 19 -8.10 -3.17 -7.39
N GLU A 20 -7.81 -3.59 -6.16
CA GLU A 20 -8.54 -4.68 -5.49
C GLU A 20 -8.59 -4.47 -3.98
N GLU A 21 -9.67 -4.94 -3.35
CA GLU A 21 -9.82 -5.00 -1.89
C GLU A 21 -10.59 -6.27 -1.53
N ASN A 22 -10.00 -7.13 -0.72
CA ASN A 22 -10.59 -8.38 -0.27
C ASN A 22 -10.15 -8.69 1.17
N LYS A 23 -10.52 -9.87 1.69
CA LYS A 23 -10.21 -10.27 3.08
C LYS A 23 -8.71 -10.39 3.39
N TYR A 24 -7.86 -10.49 2.37
CA TYR A 24 -6.41 -10.62 2.52
C TYR A 24 -5.67 -9.29 2.40
N GLY A 25 -6.30 -8.24 1.90
CA GLY A 25 -5.61 -6.97 1.68
C GLY A 25 -6.30 -6.02 0.72
N VAL A 26 -5.57 -4.96 0.38
CA VAL A 26 -5.94 -3.96 -0.62
C VAL A 26 -4.71 -3.54 -1.42
N ARG A 27 -4.88 -3.36 -2.73
CA ARG A 27 -3.86 -2.82 -3.64
C ARG A 27 -4.31 -1.50 -4.24
N TYR A 28 -3.39 -0.55 -4.28
CA TYR A 28 -3.52 0.70 -5.03
C TYR A 28 -2.38 0.84 -6.02
N GLU A 29 -2.65 1.44 -7.17
CA GLU A 29 -1.63 1.74 -8.16
C GLU A 29 -1.61 3.24 -8.51
N ARG A 30 -0.42 3.76 -8.81
CA ARG A 30 -0.21 5.10 -9.36
C ARG A 30 0.84 5.05 -10.46
N LYS A 31 0.49 5.55 -11.66
CA LYS A 31 1.45 5.69 -12.76
C LYS A 31 2.32 6.94 -12.52
N ASN A 32 3.63 6.77 -12.59
CA ASN A 32 4.58 7.87 -12.68
C ASN A 32 4.99 8.05 -14.15
N SER A 33 4.37 9.00 -14.83
CA SER A 33 4.63 9.23 -16.26
C SER A 33 6.03 9.79 -16.54
N LYS A 34 6.62 10.54 -15.58
CA LYS A 34 7.95 11.15 -15.75
C LYS A 34 9.06 10.10 -15.86
N TYR A 35 8.97 9.05 -15.05
CA TYR A 35 9.97 7.97 -14.99
C TYR A 35 9.43 6.65 -15.57
N ASN A 36 8.24 6.69 -16.19
CA ASN A 36 7.56 5.58 -16.84
C ASN A 36 7.43 4.28 -16.02
N PHE A 37 7.09 4.37 -14.73
CA PHE A 37 6.85 3.18 -13.89
C PHE A 37 5.47 3.20 -13.23
N THR A 38 5.04 2.04 -12.73
CA THR A 38 3.77 1.90 -12.01
C THR A 38 4.04 1.54 -10.56
N GLN A 39 3.83 2.49 -9.66
CA GLN A 39 3.92 2.24 -8.23
C GLN A 39 2.72 1.43 -7.76
N SER A 40 2.95 0.27 -7.16
CA SER A 40 1.95 -0.46 -6.38
C SER A 40 2.15 -0.18 -4.90
N VAL A 41 1.06 0.03 -4.17
CA VAL A 41 1.05 0.10 -2.70
C VAL A 41 0.05 -0.92 -2.18
N ASP A 42 0.58 -1.93 -1.50
CA ASP A 42 -0.14 -3.13 -1.09
C ASP A 42 -0.18 -3.19 0.44
N ILE A 43 -1.39 -3.31 1.00
CA ILE A 43 -1.60 -3.66 2.40
C ILE A 43 -2.02 -5.12 2.43
N LEU A 44 -1.23 -5.99 3.05
CA LEU A 44 -1.36 -7.44 2.94
C LEU A 44 -1.37 -8.13 4.31
N HIS A 45 -2.08 -9.25 4.39
CA HIS A 45 -2.04 -10.19 5.51
C HIS A 45 -1.11 -11.37 5.19
N LYS A 46 0.02 -11.47 5.91
CA LYS A 46 0.95 -12.60 5.80
C LYS A 46 0.36 -13.85 6.46
N ALA A 47 0.74 -15.03 5.98
CA ALA A 47 0.43 -16.30 6.63
C ALA A 47 0.82 -16.36 8.12
N SER A 48 1.86 -15.60 8.53
CA SER A 48 2.27 -15.45 9.93
C SER A 48 1.30 -14.64 10.83
N GLY A 49 0.14 -14.19 10.33
CA GLY A 49 -0.77 -13.29 11.07
C GLY A 49 -0.33 -11.82 11.11
N ARG A 50 0.84 -11.50 10.54
CA ARG A 50 1.38 -10.15 10.47
C ARG A 50 0.80 -9.42 9.27
N HIS A 51 0.53 -8.13 9.46
CA HIS A 51 0.08 -7.26 8.38
C HIS A 51 1.22 -6.34 7.96
N ILE A 52 1.35 -6.14 6.65
CA ILE A 52 2.43 -5.34 6.07
C ILE A 52 1.86 -4.30 5.12
N LEU A 53 2.67 -3.28 4.88
CA LEU A 53 2.48 -2.28 3.85
C LEU A 53 3.75 -2.29 2.98
N GLN A 54 3.59 -2.50 1.68
CA GLN A 54 4.68 -2.50 0.72
C GLN A 54 4.42 -1.43 -0.35
N SER A 55 5.47 -0.78 -0.80
CA SER A 55 5.41 0.25 -1.85
C SER A 55 6.56 0.00 -2.82
N TYR A 56 6.25 -0.35 -4.06
CA TYR A 56 7.23 -0.84 -5.01
C TYR A 56 6.81 -0.57 -6.45
N ASP A 57 7.76 -0.62 -7.38
CA ASP A 57 7.49 -0.65 -8.81
C ASP A 57 7.13 -2.08 -9.21
N LYS A 58 5.87 -2.28 -9.63
CA LYS A 58 5.35 -3.62 -9.93
C LYS A 58 6.02 -4.26 -11.15
N ASP A 59 6.59 -3.44 -12.03
CA ASP A 59 7.16 -3.87 -13.30
C ASP A 59 8.70 -4.05 -13.22
N LEU A 60 9.34 -3.65 -12.11
CA LEU A 60 10.80 -3.74 -11.92
C LEU A 60 11.17 -4.71 -10.79
N ILE A 61 11.65 -5.89 -11.20
CA ILE A 61 12.13 -6.96 -10.31
C ILE A 61 13.67 -6.94 -10.19
N ASP A 62 14.20 -7.36 -9.05
CA ASP A 62 15.65 -7.52 -8.85
C ASP A 62 16.24 -8.63 -9.75
N GLU A 63 17.55 -8.58 -9.97
CA GLU A 63 18.27 -9.52 -10.82
C GLU A 63 18.19 -10.98 -10.34
N LYS A 64 18.01 -11.18 -9.03
CA LYS A 64 17.84 -12.50 -8.42
C LYS A 64 16.40 -13.01 -8.54
N LYS A 65 15.49 -12.20 -9.09
CA LYS A 65 14.05 -12.45 -9.22
C LYS A 65 13.36 -12.73 -7.89
N ILE A 66 13.81 -12.08 -6.81
CA ILE A 66 13.27 -12.30 -5.46
C ILE A 66 12.18 -11.28 -5.12
N GLY A 67 12.38 -10.00 -5.44
CA GLY A 67 11.44 -8.93 -5.12
C GLY A 67 11.52 -7.74 -6.07
N ASN A 68 10.61 -6.80 -5.86
CA ASN A 68 10.50 -5.59 -6.67
C ASN A 68 11.27 -4.41 -6.07
N THR A 69 11.65 -3.46 -6.94
CA THR A 69 12.30 -2.22 -6.53
C THR A 69 11.37 -1.35 -5.68
N CYS A 70 11.85 -0.90 -4.52
CA CYS A 70 11.09 -0.07 -3.59
C CYS A 70 10.83 1.33 -4.16
N VAL A 71 9.63 1.86 -3.91
CA VAL A 71 9.26 3.25 -4.21
C VAL A 71 8.87 3.94 -2.91
N GLY A 72 9.52 5.04 -2.59
CA GLY A 72 9.26 5.79 -1.36
C GLY A 72 7.83 6.36 -1.29
N LEU A 73 7.33 6.49 -0.07
CA LEU A 73 6.12 7.25 0.24
C LEU A 73 6.52 8.51 1.00
N THR A 74 5.87 9.62 0.69
CA THR A 74 5.90 10.84 1.51
C THR A 74 5.21 10.60 2.85
N GLY A 75 5.49 11.44 3.85
CA GLY A 75 4.83 11.35 5.16
C GLY A 75 3.29 11.49 5.07
N TYR A 76 2.78 12.27 4.12
CA TYR A 76 1.35 12.40 3.88
C TYR A 76 0.74 11.09 3.34
N GLU A 77 1.38 10.47 2.35
CA GLU A 77 0.95 9.18 1.79
C GLU A 77 1.00 8.08 2.85
N MET A 78 2.09 7.99 3.62
CA MET A 78 2.22 7.06 4.74
C MET A 78 1.06 7.22 5.73
N LYS A 79 0.70 8.45 6.08
CA LYS A 79 -0.43 8.74 6.97
C LYS A 79 -1.76 8.24 6.41
N LEU A 80 -2.00 8.39 5.10
CA LEU A 80 -3.23 7.90 4.46
C LEU A 80 -3.27 6.37 4.43
N PHE A 81 -2.20 5.71 4.00
CA PHE A 81 -2.16 4.25 3.95
C PHE A 81 -2.21 3.63 5.35
N LEU A 82 -1.57 4.23 6.35
CA LEU A 82 -1.69 3.79 7.74
C LEU A 82 -3.14 3.92 8.26
N LYS A 83 -3.86 4.98 7.88
CA LYS A 83 -5.30 5.10 8.18
C LYS A 83 -6.11 4.01 7.50
N LYS A 84 -5.81 3.69 6.23
CA LYS A 84 -6.46 2.58 5.52
C LYS A 84 -6.21 1.25 6.21
N MET A 85 -4.95 0.96 6.53
CA MET A 85 -4.50 -0.25 7.22
C MET A 85 -5.24 -0.45 8.55
N LYS A 86 -5.35 0.61 9.36
CA LYS A 86 -6.13 0.59 10.62
C LYS A 86 -7.63 0.36 10.38
N LYS A 87 -8.21 1.01 9.36
CA LYS A 87 -9.64 0.86 9.02
C LYS A 87 -9.99 -0.57 8.59
N LEU A 88 -9.06 -1.26 7.93
CA LEU A 88 -9.22 -2.66 7.52
C LEU A 88 -8.97 -3.66 8.66
N GLY A 89 -8.53 -3.21 9.83
CA GLY A 89 -8.08 -4.12 10.90
C GLY A 89 -6.74 -4.81 10.61
N LEU A 90 -6.12 -4.52 9.48
CA LEU A 90 -4.85 -5.10 9.04
C LEU A 90 -3.66 -4.36 9.65
N TYR A 91 -3.70 -4.05 10.95
CA TYR A 91 -2.65 -3.30 11.63
C TYR A 91 -2.08 -4.10 12.80
N SER A 92 -0.91 -4.68 12.62
CA SER A 92 -0.20 -5.42 13.69
C SER A 92 0.32 -4.44 14.74
N LYS A 93 -0.25 -4.51 15.95
CA LYS A 93 0.08 -3.60 17.08
C LYS A 93 1.35 -3.97 17.83
N ASN A 94 1.78 -5.22 17.74
CA ASN A 94 2.94 -5.75 18.48
C ASN A 94 4.03 -6.16 17.49
N ALA A 95 5.29 -5.93 17.85
CA ALA A 95 6.47 -6.39 17.10
C ALA A 95 6.64 -7.93 17.08
N GLY A 96 5.64 -8.68 17.54
CA GLY A 96 5.72 -10.07 17.98
C GLY A 96 6.35 -11.01 16.96
N ILE A 97 7.66 -11.20 17.10
CA ILE A 97 8.35 -12.42 16.73
C ILE A 97 8.12 -13.36 17.92
N LYS A 98 7.16 -14.27 17.81
CA LYS A 98 7.38 -15.58 18.41
C LYS A 98 8.05 -16.39 17.31
N GLY A 99 9.34 -16.64 17.52
CA GLY A 99 10.14 -17.53 16.68
C GLY A 99 9.56 -18.93 16.67
#